data_AF-A0A1H0QDE8-F1
#
_entry.id   AF-A0A1H0QDE8-F1
#
_cell.length_a   1.000
_cell.length_b   1.000
_cell.length_c   1.000
_cell.angle_alpha   90.00
_cell.angle_beta   90.00
_cell.angle_gamma   90.00
#
_symmetry.space_group_name_H-M   'P 1'
#
loop_
_entity.id
_entity.type
_entity.pdbx_description
1 polymer ?
#
loop_
_entity_poly.entity_id
_entity_poly.type
_entity_poly.pdbx_seq_one_letter_code
_entity_poly.pdbx_strand_id
1 'polypeptide(L)'
;MGRTLLLNLWQLVWNRYTAAVLIFLLLVELVTIFALCAFGKIDVTMSSTSGEQVRIYYSGKTKEHSRFEDIFSTAPEERPGPALKKITFRLRNETVQALRVDPGSGPGTYTITRIVLYSFFGPPVVLDPAMDDLQVRTDPHSRLVATRERWTLVTDKEDPYLIFTGDIQTTNPYLKYLLPGVISLVFFFAIRGVRVRDFVCIRDISGKKPSSGHNLTSLDGLRGLAALLVLGHHIGWEPIHDMGPNGVVAFFCLSGFLLSMPFVKQPERVKDPLFVRNYFFRRLKRILPMFYLVVTASYLFQGNVADFVRTILFLQGNGIWWTILQEVYFYTLLPLFMFAGYFVFRGNRLWAALFFLCVAVALNGGHIKLFPVYGYDTLMKLHVGIFLCGMVMCYLYHYLASVGKPALLQKIADNHLVGIVLLTGFLGSQYLHHYLVVGLTRHQDSGWVYHGNYSVFVALFILFLTLSKKNILVRLLSLFPLRAIGVVGYSFYLLHVYGMKSAIIVCNHYLGINSPKIVIFLVATLLTYLMSAVTYTYIERPFFYRDADIPDSRTATTCSCSSG
;
A
#
# COMPACT_ATOMS: atom_id res chain seq x y z
N MET A 1 29.69 4.59 16.01
CA MET A 1 28.77 5.16 17.03
C MET A 1 27.29 5.09 16.65
N GLY A 2 26.86 5.51 15.45
CA GLY A 2 25.42 5.50 15.07
C GLY A 2 24.75 4.12 14.92
N ARG A 3 25.49 3.07 14.53
CA ARG A 3 24.94 1.70 14.40
C ARG A 3 24.50 1.10 15.74
N THR A 4 25.30 1.32 16.79
CA THR A 4 25.04 0.82 18.15
C THR A 4 23.91 1.60 18.82
N LEU A 5 23.83 2.91 18.60
CA LEU A 5 22.76 3.74 19.17
C LEU A 5 21.39 3.39 18.58
N LEU A 6 21.30 3.22 17.24
CA LEU A 6 20.07 2.78 16.57
C LEU A 6 19.68 1.34 16.94
N LEU A 7 20.64 0.42 17.07
CA LEU A 7 20.36 -0.94 17.55
C LEU A 7 19.86 -0.95 18.99
N ASN A 8 20.39 -0.09 19.85
CA ASN A 8 19.99 0.02 21.25
C ASN A 8 18.61 0.71 21.40
N LEU A 9 18.34 1.78 20.65
CA LEU A 9 17.01 2.40 20.57
C LEU A 9 15.97 1.45 19.98
N TRP A 10 16.33 0.65 18.97
CA TRP A 10 15.45 -0.36 18.41
C TRP A 10 15.22 -1.52 19.39
N GLN A 11 16.23 -1.95 20.15
CA GLN A 11 16.06 -2.92 21.23
C GLN A 11 15.18 -2.39 22.37
N LEU A 12 15.20 -1.07 22.63
CA LEU A 12 14.35 -0.43 23.63
C LEU A 12 12.88 -0.33 23.17
N VAL A 13 12.64 0.11 21.92
CA VAL A 13 11.31 0.17 21.29
C VAL A 13 10.73 -1.23 21.07
N TRP A 14 11.59 -2.24 20.89
CA TRP A 14 11.24 -3.64 20.69
C TRP A 14 11.56 -4.51 21.90
N ASN A 15 11.41 -3.97 23.12
CA ASN A 15 11.28 -4.84 24.27
C ASN A 15 10.00 -5.66 24.09
N ARG A 16 10.10 -6.99 24.20
CA ARG A 16 9.01 -7.93 23.85
C ARG A 16 7.76 -7.68 24.67
N TYR A 17 7.94 -7.21 25.91
CA TYR A 17 6.86 -6.76 26.77
C TYR A 17 6.16 -5.53 26.18
N THR A 18 6.90 -4.53 25.72
CA THR A 18 6.36 -3.36 25.02
C THR A 18 5.60 -3.75 23.76
N ALA A 19 6.14 -4.68 22.95
CA ALA A 19 5.44 -5.16 21.75
C ALA A 19 4.12 -5.87 22.08
N ALA A 20 4.10 -6.70 23.12
CA ALA A 20 2.87 -7.35 23.59
C ALA A 20 1.86 -6.34 24.12
N VAL A 21 2.29 -5.35 24.91
CA VAL A 21 1.42 -4.26 25.39
C VAL A 21 0.84 -3.45 24.23
N LEU A 22 1.65 -3.10 23.23
CA LEU A 22 1.16 -2.37 22.05
C LEU A 22 0.13 -3.19 21.25
N ILE A 23 0.35 -4.50 21.09
CA ILE A 23 -0.63 -5.38 20.46
C ILE A 23 -1.90 -5.51 21.27
N PHE A 24 -1.79 -5.58 22.60
CA PHE A 24 -2.95 -5.57 23.49
C PHE A 24 -3.77 -4.30 23.27
N LEU A 25 -3.16 -3.12 23.34
CA LEU A 25 -3.83 -1.84 23.13
C LEU A 25 -4.46 -1.74 21.74
N LEU A 26 -3.76 -2.19 20.70
CA LEU A 26 -4.29 -2.25 19.33
C LEU A 26 -5.52 -3.14 19.23
N LEU A 27 -5.48 -4.33 19.83
CA LEU A 27 -6.59 -5.28 19.79
C LEU A 27 -7.79 -4.78 20.60
N VAL A 28 -7.57 -4.13 21.74
CA VAL A 28 -8.63 -3.46 22.53
C VAL A 28 -9.36 -2.44 21.65
N GLU A 29 -8.61 -1.62 20.90
CA GLU A 29 -9.21 -0.63 20.01
C GLU A 29 -9.96 -1.29 18.85
N LEU A 30 -9.34 -2.27 18.16
CA LEU A 30 -10.00 -2.98 17.05
C LEU A 30 -11.32 -3.64 17.49
N VAL A 31 -11.33 -4.30 18.65
CA VAL A 31 -12.55 -4.89 19.20
C VAL A 31 -13.58 -3.82 19.54
N THR A 32 -13.14 -2.68 20.10
CA THR A 32 -14.03 -1.56 20.39
C THR A 32 -14.71 -1.05 19.12
N ILE A 33 -13.94 -0.80 18.06
CA ILE A 33 -14.45 -0.25 16.80
C ILE A 33 -15.37 -1.24 16.07
N PHE A 34 -14.93 -2.49 15.91
CA PHE A 34 -15.58 -3.44 15.00
C PHE A 34 -16.55 -4.41 15.67
N ALA A 35 -16.51 -4.55 17.00
CA ALA A 35 -17.44 -5.41 17.73
C ALA A 35 -18.31 -4.61 18.70
N LEU A 36 -17.72 -3.79 19.57
CA LEU A 36 -18.49 -3.11 20.62
C LEU A 36 -19.38 -1.98 20.08
N CYS A 37 -18.96 -1.31 19.00
CA CYS A 37 -19.78 -0.34 18.28
C CYS A 37 -20.66 -0.98 17.17
N ALA A 38 -20.68 -2.31 17.02
CA ALA A 38 -21.45 -2.98 15.97
C ALA A 38 -22.86 -3.34 16.46
N PHE A 39 -23.86 -2.93 15.69
CA PHE A 39 -25.28 -3.11 16.02
C PHE A 39 -26.04 -3.73 14.86
N GLY A 40 -26.95 -4.66 15.17
CA GLY A 40 -27.80 -5.35 14.18
C GLY A 40 -29.16 -4.69 13.98
N LYS A 41 -29.64 -3.93 14.95
CA LYS A 41 -30.89 -3.16 14.82
C LYS A 41 -30.94 -2.01 15.81
N ILE A 42 -31.74 -1.01 15.49
CA ILE A 42 -32.10 0.12 16.35
C ILE A 42 -33.61 0.14 16.50
N ASP A 43 -34.08 0.19 17.74
CA ASP A 43 -35.48 0.47 18.05
C ASP A 43 -35.59 1.92 18.55
N VAL A 44 -36.46 2.72 17.93
CA VAL A 44 -36.75 4.09 18.32
C VAL A 44 -38.22 4.17 18.77
N THR A 45 -38.45 4.55 20.01
CA THR A 45 -39.80 4.78 20.54
C THR A 45 -40.15 6.26 20.42
N MET A 46 -41.07 6.59 19.51
CA MET A 46 -41.43 7.97 19.21
C MET A 46 -42.91 8.16 18.85
N SER A 47 -43.37 9.40 18.93
CA SER A 47 -44.67 9.86 18.42
C SER A 47 -44.46 11.09 17.53
N SER A 48 -45.22 11.19 16.45
CA SER A 48 -45.16 12.30 15.49
C SER A 48 -46.55 12.85 15.21
N THR A 49 -46.61 14.17 15.01
CA THR A 49 -47.83 14.88 14.60
C THR A 49 -48.03 14.91 13.07
N SER A 50 -46.97 14.72 12.26
CA SER A 50 -47.06 14.76 10.79
C SER A 50 -47.33 13.40 10.13
N GLY A 51 -47.06 12.28 10.82
CA GLY A 51 -47.29 10.92 10.31
C GLY A 51 -46.37 10.47 9.15
N GLU A 52 -45.25 11.17 8.95
CA GLU A 52 -44.33 10.97 7.80
C GLU A 52 -43.26 9.89 8.03
N GLN A 53 -42.43 9.62 7.02
CA GLN A 53 -41.31 8.67 7.10
C GLN A 53 -40.21 9.19 8.01
N VAL A 54 -39.78 8.34 8.95
CA VAL A 54 -38.59 8.56 9.78
C VAL A 54 -37.39 8.00 9.06
N ARG A 55 -36.23 8.65 9.14
CA ARG A 55 -34.97 8.10 8.65
C ARG A 55 -33.92 8.13 9.75
N ILE A 56 -33.00 7.17 9.68
CA ILE A 56 -31.80 7.18 10.51
C ILE A 56 -30.56 7.18 9.63
N TYR A 57 -29.55 7.91 10.06
CA TYR A 57 -28.21 7.93 9.49
C TYR A 57 -27.22 7.63 10.61
N TYR A 58 -26.14 6.93 10.28
CA TYR A 58 -25.10 6.63 11.26
C TYR A 58 -23.71 6.80 10.65
N SER A 59 -22.75 7.10 11.52
CA SER A 59 -21.33 7.18 11.17
C SER A 59 -20.49 6.28 12.08
N GLY A 60 -19.37 5.79 11.56
CA GLY A 60 -18.40 4.96 12.28
C GLY A 60 -16.96 5.48 12.11
N LYS A 61 -16.06 5.13 13.04
CA LYS A 61 -14.65 5.59 13.14
C LYS A 61 -13.80 5.44 11.87
N THR A 62 -14.21 4.59 10.93
CA THR A 62 -13.46 4.30 9.70
C THR A 62 -13.85 5.20 8.52
N LYS A 63 -14.88 6.04 8.67
CA LYS A 63 -15.37 6.97 7.63
C LYS A 63 -15.02 8.40 8.07
N GLU A 64 -14.67 9.28 7.12
CA GLU A 64 -14.26 10.66 7.40
C GLU A 64 -15.28 11.38 8.30
N HIS A 65 -14.76 12.05 9.34
CA HIS A 65 -15.49 12.55 10.52
C HIS A 65 -16.54 13.65 10.30
N SER A 66 -16.98 13.93 9.07
CA SER A 66 -17.77 15.14 8.79
C SER A 66 -19.00 14.96 7.91
N ARG A 67 -19.30 13.76 7.41
CA ARG A 67 -20.48 13.57 6.55
C ARG A 67 -21.32 12.38 6.98
N PHE A 68 -22.52 12.67 7.48
CA PHE A 68 -23.66 11.77 7.35
C PHE A 68 -24.02 11.75 5.84
N GLU A 69 -23.24 11.05 5.03
CA GLU A 69 -23.56 10.88 3.61
C GLU A 69 -24.77 9.93 3.46
N ASP A 70 -25.66 10.24 2.50
CA ASP A 70 -26.95 9.57 2.22
C ASP A 70 -26.90 8.04 2.01
N ILE A 71 -25.70 7.47 1.94
CA ILE A 71 -25.41 6.12 1.48
C ILE A 71 -25.95 5.04 2.44
N PHE A 72 -26.36 5.40 3.67
CA PHE A 72 -26.73 4.43 4.71
C PHE A 72 -28.07 4.73 5.42
N SER A 73 -29.03 5.32 4.73
CA SER A 73 -30.39 5.48 5.28
C SER A 73 -31.12 4.13 5.34
N THR A 74 -31.70 3.81 6.50
CA THR A 74 -32.67 2.70 6.62
C THR A 74 -34.04 3.32 6.84
N ALA A 75 -34.98 3.05 5.93
CA ALA A 75 -36.38 3.40 6.14
C ALA A 75 -37.04 2.33 7.02
N PRO A 76 -37.97 2.72 7.91
CA PRO A 76 -38.64 1.79 8.81
C PRO A 76 -39.70 0.98 8.05
N GLU A 77 -40.01 -0.21 8.57
CA GLU A 77 -41.13 -1.04 8.06
C GLU A 77 -42.50 -0.39 8.35
N GLU A 78 -42.59 0.51 9.34
CA GLU A 78 -43.83 1.16 9.78
C GLU A 78 -43.68 2.67 10.00
N ARG A 79 -44.77 3.43 9.78
CA ARG A 79 -44.81 4.89 9.99
C ARG A 79 -45.19 5.24 11.44
N PRO A 80 -44.61 6.30 12.04
CA PRO A 80 -45.07 6.86 13.31
C PRO A 80 -46.47 7.46 13.17
N GLY A 81 -47.22 7.47 14.28
CA GLY A 81 -48.47 8.21 14.42
C GLY A 81 -48.45 9.10 15.65
N PRO A 82 -49.60 9.68 16.04
CA PRO A 82 -49.71 10.55 17.20
C PRO A 82 -49.52 9.81 18.53
N ALA A 83 -49.70 8.49 18.54
CA ALA A 83 -49.40 7.64 19.70
C ALA A 83 -47.91 7.25 19.72
N LEU A 84 -47.36 7.06 20.92
CA LEU A 84 -46.01 6.51 21.11
C LEU A 84 -45.94 5.11 20.51
N LYS A 85 -45.09 4.96 19.49
CA LYS A 85 -44.89 3.70 18.79
C LYS A 85 -43.40 3.37 18.72
N LYS A 86 -43.11 2.07 18.82
CA LYS A 86 -41.78 1.53 18.65
C LYS A 86 -41.53 1.25 17.18
N ILE A 87 -40.47 1.83 16.63
CA ILE A 87 -40.07 1.71 15.23
C ILE A 87 -38.72 1.02 15.16
N THR A 88 -38.63 -0.07 14.39
CA THR A 88 -37.40 -0.86 14.26
C THR A 88 -36.71 -0.60 12.93
N PHE A 89 -35.41 -0.36 12.99
CA PHE A 89 -34.51 -0.20 11.86
C PHE A 89 -33.47 -1.32 11.89
N ARG A 90 -33.32 -2.05 10.78
CA ARG A 90 -32.29 -3.11 10.68
C ARG A 90 -30.98 -2.50 10.22
N LEU A 91 -29.95 -2.68 11.03
CA LEU A 91 -28.59 -2.35 10.66
C LEU A 91 -27.93 -3.64 10.18
N ARG A 92 -27.28 -3.62 9.02
CA ARG A 92 -26.63 -4.82 8.45
C ARG A 92 -25.32 -5.15 9.17
N ASN A 93 -25.36 -5.17 10.52
CA ASN A 93 -24.23 -5.32 11.42
C ASN A 93 -23.17 -4.22 11.26
N GLU A 94 -23.64 -2.98 11.16
CA GLU A 94 -22.81 -1.81 10.87
C GLU A 94 -22.32 -1.16 12.16
N THR A 95 -21.18 -0.45 12.08
CA THR A 95 -20.61 0.25 13.23
C THR A 95 -21.25 1.62 13.41
N VAL A 96 -21.79 1.91 14.59
CA VAL A 96 -22.46 3.17 14.92
C VAL A 96 -21.72 3.86 16.06
N GLN A 97 -21.30 5.09 15.84
CA GLN A 97 -20.68 5.96 16.86
C GLN A 97 -21.33 7.34 16.95
N ALA A 98 -21.89 7.80 15.84
CA ALA A 98 -22.83 8.91 15.83
C ALA A 98 -24.11 8.42 15.16
N LEU A 99 -25.25 8.78 15.74
CA LEU A 99 -26.57 8.44 15.23
C LEU A 99 -27.31 9.73 14.95
N ARG A 100 -27.79 9.92 13.72
CA ARG A 100 -28.69 11.00 13.33
C ARG A 100 -30.07 10.41 13.08
N VAL A 101 -31.08 10.98 13.74
CA VAL A 101 -32.49 10.60 13.59
C VAL A 101 -33.24 11.78 12.98
N ASP A 102 -33.87 11.53 11.84
CA ASP A 102 -34.70 12.50 11.13
C ASP A 102 -36.16 12.05 11.33
N PRO A 103 -36.89 12.65 12.29
CA PRO A 103 -38.19 12.14 12.75
C PRO A 103 -39.36 12.43 11.79
N GLY A 104 -39.17 13.24 10.75
CA GLY A 104 -40.17 13.57 9.72
C GLY A 104 -39.60 14.55 8.70
N SER A 105 -40.40 14.93 7.70
CA SER A 105 -40.02 15.87 6.63
C SER A 105 -40.67 17.25 6.75
N GLY A 106 -41.75 17.38 7.52
CA GLY A 106 -42.52 18.62 7.67
C GLY A 106 -42.49 19.25 9.07
N PRO A 107 -43.09 20.45 9.21
CA PRO A 107 -43.23 21.14 10.49
C PRO A 107 -44.12 20.35 11.45
N GLY A 108 -43.78 20.37 12.75
CA GLY A 108 -44.52 19.63 13.75
C GLY A 108 -43.80 19.46 15.08
N THR A 109 -44.45 18.70 15.96
CA THR A 109 -43.87 18.25 17.23
C THR A 109 -43.56 16.77 17.17
N TYR A 110 -42.30 16.43 17.47
CA TYR A 110 -41.77 15.07 17.48
C TYR A 110 -41.27 14.74 18.88
N THR A 111 -41.74 13.64 19.45
CA THR A 111 -41.31 13.19 20.79
C THR A 111 -40.58 11.86 20.67
N ILE A 112 -39.34 11.79 21.15
CA ILE A 112 -38.55 10.57 21.26
C ILE A 112 -38.36 10.27 22.75
N THR A 113 -38.75 9.08 23.18
CA THR A 113 -38.63 8.66 24.59
C THR A 113 -37.44 7.75 24.81
N ARG A 114 -37.14 6.89 23.84
CA ARG A 114 -36.10 5.86 24.01
C ARG A 114 -35.53 5.43 22.67
N ILE A 115 -34.22 5.26 22.62
CA ILE A 115 -33.53 4.62 21.50
C ILE A 115 -32.75 3.43 22.06
N VAL A 116 -32.93 2.24 21.48
CA VAL A 116 -32.26 1.01 21.91
C VAL A 116 -31.51 0.40 20.74
N LEU A 117 -30.18 0.34 20.84
CA LEU A 117 -29.31 -0.30 19.86
C LEU A 117 -28.99 -1.71 20.33
N TYR A 118 -29.23 -2.72 19.49
CA TYR A 118 -29.00 -4.12 19.84
C TYR A 118 -27.69 -4.59 19.21
N SER A 119 -26.73 -4.93 20.05
CA SER A 119 -25.47 -5.55 19.63
C SER A 119 -25.60 -7.07 19.63
N PHE A 120 -24.84 -7.73 18.75
CA PHE A 120 -24.62 -9.18 18.82
C PHE A 120 -23.57 -9.56 19.86
N PHE A 121 -22.80 -8.58 20.35
CA PHE A 121 -21.60 -8.80 21.14
C PHE A 121 -21.77 -8.42 22.61
N GLY A 122 -22.96 -8.02 23.04
CA GLY A 122 -23.21 -7.60 24.42
C GLY A 122 -24.64 -7.14 24.63
N PRO A 123 -24.96 -6.60 25.83
CA PRO A 123 -26.29 -6.09 26.12
C PRO A 123 -26.67 -4.89 25.21
N PRO A 124 -27.96 -4.64 25.00
CA PRO A 124 -28.41 -3.48 24.23
C PRO A 124 -27.95 -2.16 24.85
N VAL A 125 -27.57 -1.21 24.01
CA VAL A 125 -27.24 0.16 24.43
C VAL A 125 -28.53 0.97 24.39
N VAL A 126 -28.93 1.50 25.54
CA VAL A 126 -30.10 2.37 25.65
C VAL A 126 -29.59 3.80 25.70
N LEU A 127 -29.98 4.59 24.69
CA LEU A 127 -29.82 6.03 24.75
C LEU A 127 -31.07 6.59 25.41
N ASP A 128 -30.87 7.22 26.56
CA ASP A 128 -31.91 7.96 27.27
C ASP A 128 -31.45 9.41 27.53
N PRO A 129 -32.39 10.34 27.79
CA PRO A 129 -32.05 11.73 28.07
C PRO A 129 -31.33 11.95 29.41
N ALA A 130 -31.26 10.93 30.27
CA ALA A 130 -30.63 10.99 31.57
C ALA A 130 -29.15 10.53 31.51
N MET A 131 -28.68 10.08 30.35
CA MET A 131 -27.31 9.64 30.12
C MET A 131 -26.35 10.83 30.07
N ASP A 132 -25.47 10.94 31.06
CA ASP A 132 -24.58 12.11 31.25
C ASP A 132 -23.60 12.34 30.08
N ASP A 133 -23.12 11.27 29.44
CA ASP A 133 -22.11 11.34 28.36
C ASP A 133 -22.71 11.46 26.95
N LEU A 134 -24.04 11.58 26.83
CA LEU A 134 -24.74 11.64 25.54
C LEU A 134 -24.94 13.09 25.11
N GLN A 135 -24.17 13.55 24.12
CA GLN A 135 -24.38 14.83 23.48
C GLN A 135 -25.47 14.74 22.41
N VAL A 136 -26.50 15.57 22.54
CA VAL A 136 -27.58 15.68 21.56
C VAL A 136 -27.53 17.06 20.90
N ARG A 137 -27.49 17.08 19.57
CA ARG A 137 -27.53 18.30 18.76
C ARG A 137 -28.75 18.25 17.83
N THR A 138 -29.30 19.41 17.53
CA THR A 138 -30.42 19.56 16.61
C THR A 138 -30.05 20.51 15.47
N ASP A 139 -30.87 20.58 14.43
CA ASP A 139 -30.77 21.63 13.43
C ASP A 139 -30.95 23.03 14.05
N PRO A 140 -30.43 24.11 13.43
CA PRO A 140 -30.48 25.46 13.98
C PRO A 140 -31.89 26.07 14.09
N HIS A 141 -32.89 25.49 13.42
CA HIS A 141 -34.23 26.05 13.30
C HIS A 141 -35.23 25.35 14.23
N SER A 142 -34.90 24.17 14.74
CA SER A 142 -35.73 23.44 15.69
C SER A 142 -35.40 23.75 17.14
N ARG A 143 -36.43 23.80 17.98
CA ARG A 143 -36.30 23.92 19.43
C ARG A 143 -36.32 22.53 20.06
N LEU A 144 -35.18 22.12 20.61
CA LEU A 144 -35.05 20.89 21.39
C LEU A 144 -35.33 21.17 22.87
N VAL A 145 -36.31 20.46 23.43
CA VAL A 145 -36.60 20.41 24.87
C VAL A 145 -36.29 19.01 25.37
N ALA A 146 -35.18 18.86 26.10
CA ALA A 146 -34.79 17.61 26.73
C ALA A 146 -35.27 17.58 28.20
N THR A 147 -35.98 16.53 28.56
CA THR A 147 -36.37 16.18 29.94
C THR A 147 -35.78 14.82 30.27
N ARG A 148 -35.73 14.41 31.55
CA ARG A 148 -35.17 13.09 31.95
C ARG A 148 -35.84 11.88 31.28
N GLU A 149 -37.04 12.03 30.73
CA GLU A 149 -37.83 10.93 30.16
C GLU A 149 -38.03 11.02 28.64
N ARG A 150 -37.82 12.21 28.04
CA ARG A 150 -38.05 12.41 26.60
C ARG A 150 -37.27 13.59 26.02
N TRP A 151 -36.96 13.48 24.74
CA TRP A 151 -36.58 14.56 23.85
C TRP A 151 -37.80 15.00 23.05
N THR A 152 -38.17 16.27 23.18
CA THR A 152 -39.23 16.88 22.38
C THR A 152 -38.62 17.89 21.43
N LEU A 153 -38.82 17.66 20.14
CA LEU A 153 -38.38 18.54 19.06
C LEU A 153 -39.58 19.27 18.50
N VAL A 154 -39.53 20.60 18.49
CA VAL A 154 -40.56 21.47 17.90
C VAL A 154 -39.94 22.24 16.76
N THR A 155 -40.50 22.11 15.56
CA THR A 155 -39.98 22.77 14.36
C THR A 155 -41.10 23.36 13.51
N ASP A 156 -40.81 24.49 12.88
CA ASP A 156 -41.64 25.18 11.89
C ASP A 156 -41.07 25.04 10.46
N LYS A 157 -39.98 24.29 10.30
CA LYS A 157 -39.28 24.06 9.02
C LYS A 157 -39.33 22.58 8.62
N GLU A 158 -38.97 22.35 7.36
CA GLU A 158 -38.80 21.02 6.78
C GLU A 158 -37.47 20.38 7.23
N ASP A 159 -37.41 19.04 7.21
CA ASP A 159 -36.25 18.19 7.55
C ASP A 159 -35.60 18.41 8.94
N PRO A 160 -36.38 18.33 10.04
CA PRO A 160 -35.81 18.29 11.39
C PRO A 160 -34.86 17.10 11.59
N TYR A 161 -33.81 17.27 12.40
CA TYR A 161 -32.92 16.15 12.79
C TYR A 161 -32.37 16.26 14.21
N LEU A 162 -32.06 15.10 14.79
CA LEU A 162 -31.36 14.96 16.07
C LEU A 162 -30.10 14.12 15.89
N ILE A 163 -28.96 14.66 16.27
CA ILE A 163 -27.66 13.98 16.24
C ILE A 163 -27.26 13.61 17.66
N PHE A 164 -27.12 12.33 17.91
CA PHE A 164 -26.63 11.72 19.12
C PHE A 164 -25.16 11.34 18.94
N THR A 165 -24.29 11.90 19.78
CA THR A 165 -22.85 11.62 19.83
C THR A 165 -22.43 11.32 21.25
N GLY A 166 -21.59 10.31 21.45
CA GLY A 166 -21.15 9.87 22.77
C GLY A 166 -20.49 8.50 22.69
N ASP A 167 -20.28 7.84 23.82
CA ASP A 167 -19.73 6.49 23.87
C ASP A 167 -20.80 5.43 23.52
N ILE A 168 -21.23 5.41 22.26
CA ILE A 168 -22.22 4.45 21.74
C ILE A 168 -21.52 3.10 21.52
N GLN A 169 -21.34 2.33 22.60
CA GLN A 169 -20.76 0.99 22.56
C GLN A 169 -21.44 0.05 23.55
N THR A 170 -21.56 -1.23 23.20
CA THR A 170 -22.00 -2.25 24.15
C THR A 170 -20.90 -2.60 25.14
N THR A 171 -21.28 -3.00 26.34
CA THR A 171 -20.35 -3.39 27.40
C THR A 171 -20.08 -4.90 27.35
N ASN A 172 -18.88 -5.29 26.90
CA ASN A 172 -18.42 -6.67 27.01
C ASN A 172 -16.93 -6.70 27.44
N PRO A 173 -16.64 -6.86 28.75
CA PRO A 173 -15.27 -6.89 29.26
C PRO A 173 -14.44 -8.07 28.73
N TYR A 174 -15.07 -9.21 28.44
CA TYR A 174 -14.41 -10.37 27.86
C TYR A 174 -13.85 -10.03 26.48
N LEU A 175 -14.67 -9.46 25.60
CA LEU A 175 -14.23 -9.03 24.27
C LEU A 175 -13.25 -7.86 24.38
N LYS A 176 -13.56 -6.86 25.21
CA LYS A 176 -12.76 -5.63 25.31
C LYS A 176 -11.36 -5.88 25.85
N TYR A 177 -11.19 -6.78 26.83
CA TYR A 177 -9.92 -6.93 27.54
C TYR A 177 -9.39 -8.37 27.57
N LEU A 178 -10.22 -9.38 27.87
CA LEU A 178 -9.71 -10.75 28.05
C LEU A 178 -9.18 -11.32 26.72
N LEU A 179 -9.98 -11.22 25.65
CA LEU A 179 -9.59 -11.75 24.34
C LEU A 179 -8.31 -11.07 23.80
N PRO A 180 -8.21 -9.72 23.76
CA PRO A 180 -6.95 -9.02 23.48
C PRO A 180 -5.79 -9.46 24.36
N GLY A 181 -6.03 -9.67 25.66
CA GLY A 181 -5.02 -10.11 26.62
C GLY A 181 -4.47 -11.49 26.29
N VAL A 182 -5.34 -12.45 26.00
CA VAL A 182 -4.96 -13.81 25.61
C VAL A 182 -4.18 -13.80 24.29
N ILE A 183 -4.66 -13.08 23.28
CA ILE A 183 -3.98 -12.99 21.97
C ILE A 183 -2.60 -12.33 22.13
N SER A 184 -2.50 -11.26 22.92
CA SER A 184 -1.23 -10.59 23.22
C SER A 184 -0.25 -11.52 23.96
N LEU A 185 -0.74 -12.33 24.90
CA LEU A 185 0.07 -13.31 25.62
C LEU A 185 0.59 -14.41 24.68
N VAL A 186 -0.28 -14.95 23.82
CA VAL A 186 0.10 -15.92 22.79
C VAL A 186 1.16 -15.32 21.86
N PHE A 187 0.96 -14.08 21.42
CA PHE A 187 1.94 -13.35 20.61
C PHE A 187 3.28 -13.22 21.35
N PHE A 188 3.27 -12.81 22.63
CA PHE A 188 4.48 -12.69 23.45
C PHE A 188 5.28 -14.00 23.49
N PHE A 189 4.61 -15.13 23.76
CA PHE A 189 5.27 -16.42 23.79
C PHE A 189 5.80 -16.84 22.41
N ALA A 190 5.07 -16.56 21.33
CA ALA A 190 5.50 -16.84 19.97
C ALA A 190 6.79 -16.08 19.61
N ILE A 191 6.94 -14.83 20.07
CA ILE A 191 8.13 -14.00 19.78
C ILE A 191 9.25 -14.12 20.84
N ARG A 192 9.03 -14.85 21.94
CA ARG A 192 10.01 -15.00 23.04
C ARG A 192 11.30 -15.69 22.60
N GLY A 193 11.26 -16.54 21.57
CA GLY A 193 12.47 -17.15 20.98
C GLY A 193 13.15 -16.31 19.92
N VAL A 194 12.48 -15.28 19.39
CA VAL A 194 12.94 -14.55 18.19
C VAL A 194 13.90 -13.44 18.58
N ARG A 195 15.13 -13.47 18.07
CA ARG A 195 16.07 -12.34 18.18
C ARG A 195 15.89 -11.43 16.98
N VAL A 196 15.79 -10.11 17.20
CA VAL A 196 15.64 -9.11 16.13
C VAL A 196 16.79 -9.18 15.11
N ARG A 197 18.02 -9.48 15.57
CA ARG A 197 19.19 -9.65 14.69
C ARG A 197 19.11 -10.88 13.78
N ASP A 198 18.32 -11.88 14.17
CA ASP A 198 18.06 -13.08 13.36
C ASP A 198 16.90 -12.86 12.38
N PHE A 199 16.22 -11.71 12.48
CA PHE A 199 15.11 -11.39 11.60
C PHE A 199 15.62 -11.23 10.17
N VAL A 200 15.07 -12.07 9.30
CA VAL A 200 15.75 -12.40 8.05
C VAL A 200 15.84 -11.23 7.08
N CYS A 201 14.87 -10.30 7.12
CA CYS A 201 14.96 -9.08 6.33
C CYS A 201 16.21 -8.25 6.68
N ILE A 202 16.59 -8.16 7.96
CA ILE A 202 17.75 -7.39 8.42
C ILE A 202 19.05 -8.04 7.96
N ARG A 203 19.12 -9.38 7.99
CA ARG A 203 20.25 -10.14 7.45
C ARG A 203 20.42 -9.90 5.95
N ASP A 204 19.32 -9.97 5.20
CA ASP A 204 19.35 -9.82 3.74
C ASP A 204 19.69 -8.38 3.30
N ILE A 205 19.48 -7.34 4.12
CA ILE A 205 19.94 -5.98 3.82
C ILE A 205 21.44 -5.96 3.55
N SER A 206 22.24 -6.69 4.35
CA SER A 206 23.70 -6.69 4.25
C SER A 206 24.26 -7.92 3.52
N GLY A 207 23.52 -9.04 3.48
CA GLY A 207 23.99 -10.33 2.96
C GLY A 207 23.40 -10.79 1.63
N LYS A 208 22.42 -10.09 1.04
CA LYS A 208 21.76 -10.53 -0.22
C LYS A 208 22.77 -10.63 -1.37
N LYS A 209 22.96 -11.84 -1.90
CA LYS A 209 23.75 -12.14 -3.09
C LYS A 209 22.83 -12.18 -4.33
N PRO A 210 22.83 -11.15 -5.19
CA PRO A 210 22.04 -11.18 -6.42
C PRO A 210 22.67 -12.10 -7.47
N SER A 211 21.85 -12.58 -8.42
CA SER A 211 22.28 -13.42 -9.56
C SER A 211 23.28 -12.73 -10.51
N SER A 212 23.47 -11.42 -10.37
CA SER A 212 24.47 -10.62 -11.11
C SER A 212 25.89 -10.75 -10.54
N GLY A 213 26.06 -11.30 -9.33
CA GLY A 213 27.36 -11.52 -8.66
C GLY A 213 27.76 -10.45 -7.65
N HIS A 214 27.32 -9.19 -7.82
CA HIS A 214 27.57 -8.09 -6.88
C HIS A 214 26.29 -7.34 -6.54
N ASN A 215 26.07 -7.03 -5.26
CA ASN A 215 24.96 -6.19 -4.82
C ASN A 215 25.31 -4.70 -5.00
N LEU A 216 24.60 -4.03 -5.90
CA LEU A 216 24.67 -2.58 -6.09
C LEU A 216 23.74 -1.92 -5.07
N THR A 217 24.30 -1.58 -3.90
CA THR A 217 23.54 -1.08 -2.74
C THR A 217 22.76 0.20 -3.02
N SER A 218 23.26 1.04 -3.93
CA SER A 218 22.57 2.26 -4.38
C SER A 218 21.28 1.96 -5.15
N LEU A 219 21.20 0.84 -5.88
CA LEU A 219 19.98 0.45 -6.59
C LEU A 219 18.91 -0.11 -5.65
N ASP A 220 19.31 -0.80 -4.58
CA ASP A 220 18.37 -1.13 -3.50
C ASP A 220 17.87 0.16 -2.82
N GLY A 221 18.75 1.14 -2.59
CA GLY A 221 18.37 2.47 -2.15
C GLY A 221 17.37 3.17 -3.06
N LEU A 222 17.59 3.12 -4.37
CA LEU A 222 16.70 3.71 -5.37
C LEU A 222 15.32 3.05 -5.37
N ARG A 223 15.23 1.72 -5.16
CA ARG A 223 13.95 1.03 -4.94
C ARG A 223 13.24 1.56 -3.70
N GLY A 224 13.98 1.77 -2.61
CA GLY A 224 13.45 2.35 -1.38
C GLY A 224 12.91 3.76 -1.61
N LEU A 225 13.66 4.61 -2.33
CA LEU A 225 13.20 5.94 -2.73
C LEU A 225 11.93 5.86 -3.58
N ALA A 226 11.90 5.01 -4.60
CA ALA A 226 10.72 4.81 -5.45
C ALA A 226 9.49 4.38 -4.65
N ALA A 227 9.63 3.47 -3.68
CA ALA A 227 8.54 3.08 -2.79
C ALA A 227 8.00 4.24 -1.96
N LEU A 228 8.90 5.10 -1.44
CA LEU A 228 8.52 6.29 -0.68
C LEU A 228 7.81 7.35 -1.55
N LEU A 229 8.25 7.54 -2.79
CA LEU A 229 7.58 8.43 -3.75
C LEU A 229 6.14 7.96 -4.03
N VAL A 230 5.94 6.65 -4.21
CA VAL A 230 4.59 6.06 -4.39
C VAL A 230 3.73 6.26 -3.15
N LEU A 231 4.25 6.00 -1.95
CA LEU A 231 3.50 6.18 -0.71
C LEU A 231 3.14 7.66 -0.48
N GLY A 232 4.07 8.58 -0.70
CA GLY A 232 3.86 10.02 -0.54
C GLY A 232 2.79 10.56 -1.50
N HIS A 233 2.75 10.05 -2.73
CA HIS A 233 1.69 10.33 -3.70
C HIS A 233 0.31 9.91 -3.19
N HIS A 234 0.16 8.67 -2.71
CA HIS A 234 -1.13 8.18 -2.22
C HIS A 234 -1.61 8.90 -0.95
N ILE A 235 -0.69 9.39 -0.12
CA ILE A 235 -1.01 10.22 1.06
C ILE A 235 -1.36 11.67 0.66
N GLY A 236 -0.97 12.09 -0.54
CA GLY A 236 -1.10 13.47 -0.99
C GLY A 236 -0.20 14.44 -0.22
N TRP A 237 0.97 13.99 0.25
CA TRP A 237 1.92 14.82 0.99
C TRP A 237 2.63 15.80 0.04
N GLU A 238 2.35 17.10 0.19
CA GLU A 238 2.67 18.17 -0.77
C GLU A 238 4.06 18.08 -1.43
N PRO A 239 5.18 17.85 -0.71
CA PRO A 239 6.51 17.83 -1.34
C PRO A 239 6.69 16.74 -2.40
N ILE A 240 5.93 15.63 -2.33
CA ILE A 240 6.06 14.48 -3.23
C ILE A 240 4.70 13.95 -3.72
N HIS A 241 3.62 14.74 -3.58
CA HIS A 241 2.26 14.28 -3.89
C HIS A 241 2.06 13.93 -5.37
N ASP A 242 2.82 14.51 -6.30
CA ASP A 242 2.75 14.13 -7.72
C ASP A 242 3.86 13.15 -8.13
N MET A 243 4.68 12.64 -7.20
CA MET A 243 5.88 11.86 -7.54
C MET A 243 5.67 10.35 -7.63
N GLY A 244 4.44 9.87 -7.46
CA GLY A 244 4.09 8.46 -7.60
C GLY A 244 4.50 7.86 -8.96
N PRO A 245 4.20 8.52 -10.09
CA PRO A 245 4.62 8.07 -11.42
C PRO A 245 6.13 7.89 -11.56
N ASN A 246 6.94 8.82 -11.05
CA ASN A 246 8.41 8.70 -11.02
C ASN A 246 8.87 7.44 -10.28
N GLY A 247 8.22 7.13 -9.15
CA GLY A 247 8.49 5.90 -8.39
C GLY A 247 8.18 4.63 -9.19
N VAL A 248 7.03 4.57 -9.87
CA VAL A 248 6.63 3.44 -10.72
C VAL A 248 7.58 3.28 -11.91
N VAL A 249 7.93 4.36 -12.59
CA VAL A 249 8.88 4.34 -13.70
C VAL A 249 10.27 3.87 -13.26
N ALA A 250 10.72 4.29 -12.08
CA ALA A 250 11.96 3.79 -11.50
C ALA A 250 11.91 2.28 -11.24
N PHE A 251 10.81 1.72 -10.73
CA PHE A 251 10.64 0.27 -10.61
C PHE A 251 10.71 -0.45 -11.96
N PHE A 252 10.01 0.05 -12.98
CA PHE A 252 10.00 -0.56 -14.31
C PHE A 252 11.38 -0.48 -14.99
N CYS A 253 12.06 0.67 -14.95
CA CYS A 253 13.41 0.82 -15.47
C CYS A 253 14.42 -0.07 -14.72
N LEU A 254 14.31 -0.16 -13.38
CA LEU A 254 15.16 -1.06 -12.59
C LEU A 254 14.93 -2.53 -12.95
N SER A 255 13.68 -2.95 -13.16
CA SER A 255 13.34 -4.29 -13.62
C SER A 255 13.93 -4.57 -15.01
N GLY A 256 13.78 -3.65 -15.96
CA GLY A 256 14.41 -3.77 -17.28
C GLY A 256 15.94 -3.89 -17.21
N PHE A 257 16.59 -3.05 -16.41
CA PHE A 257 18.05 -3.05 -16.24
C PHE A 257 18.57 -4.33 -15.59
N LEU A 258 17.98 -4.75 -14.46
CA LEU A 258 18.51 -5.85 -13.67
C LEU A 258 18.16 -7.23 -14.24
N LEU A 259 17.00 -7.37 -14.88
CA LEU A 259 16.59 -8.65 -15.47
C LEU A 259 17.28 -8.94 -16.79
N SER A 260 17.66 -7.92 -17.56
CA SER A 260 18.41 -8.09 -18.79
C SER A 260 19.90 -8.39 -18.54
N MET A 261 20.46 -7.95 -17.41
CA MET A 261 21.89 -8.09 -17.08
C MET A 261 22.47 -9.50 -17.25
N PRO A 262 21.84 -10.60 -16.77
CA PRO A 262 22.38 -11.95 -16.97
C PRO A 262 22.48 -12.36 -18.44
N PHE A 263 21.55 -11.88 -19.29
CA PHE A 263 21.51 -12.15 -20.72
C PHE A 263 22.48 -11.24 -21.48
N VAL A 264 22.59 -9.95 -21.12
CA VAL A 264 23.56 -9.03 -21.76
C VAL A 264 25.01 -9.43 -21.46
N LYS A 265 25.27 -9.90 -20.23
CA LYS A 265 26.60 -10.37 -19.81
C LYS A 265 27.04 -11.62 -20.57
N GLN A 266 26.12 -12.56 -20.80
CA GLN A 266 26.34 -13.79 -21.54
C GLN A 266 25.17 -14.04 -22.52
N PRO A 267 25.22 -13.47 -23.73
CA PRO A 267 24.12 -13.52 -24.70
C PRO A 267 23.68 -14.94 -25.08
N GLU A 268 24.63 -15.88 -25.09
CA GLU A 268 24.39 -17.29 -25.39
C GLU A 268 23.32 -17.94 -24.48
N ARG A 269 23.13 -17.43 -23.25
CA ARG A 269 22.17 -17.96 -22.26
C ARG A 269 20.73 -17.94 -22.73
N VAL A 270 20.39 -17.09 -23.70
CA VAL A 270 19.02 -17.05 -24.24
C VAL A 270 18.67 -18.30 -25.04
N LYS A 271 19.68 -19.02 -25.55
CA LYS A 271 19.50 -20.30 -26.25
C LYS A 271 19.35 -21.49 -25.31
N ASP A 272 19.75 -21.34 -24.04
CA ASP A 272 19.68 -22.41 -23.05
C ASP A 272 18.25 -22.50 -22.46
N PRO A 273 17.47 -23.55 -22.79
CA PRO A 273 16.10 -23.70 -22.31
C PRO A 273 16.03 -23.83 -20.78
N LEU A 274 17.04 -24.44 -20.15
CA LEU A 274 17.09 -24.58 -18.69
C LEU A 274 17.29 -23.23 -18.02
N PHE A 275 18.16 -22.38 -18.59
CA PHE A 275 18.37 -21.03 -18.08
C PHE A 275 17.09 -20.19 -18.17
N VAL A 276 16.40 -20.22 -19.32
CA VAL A 276 15.15 -19.48 -19.56
C VAL A 276 14.03 -20.00 -18.65
N ARG A 277 13.88 -21.33 -18.52
CA ARG A 277 12.95 -21.96 -17.58
C ARG A 277 13.21 -21.51 -16.13
N ASN A 278 14.46 -21.53 -15.71
CA ASN A 278 14.85 -21.09 -14.37
C ASN A 278 14.64 -19.58 -14.16
N TYR A 279 14.78 -18.77 -15.21
CA TYR A 279 14.39 -17.36 -15.18
C TYR A 279 12.89 -17.22 -14.85
N PHE A 280 12.02 -17.92 -15.57
CA PHE A 280 10.57 -17.89 -15.33
C PHE A 280 10.22 -18.34 -13.91
N PHE A 281 10.74 -19.47 -13.44
CA PHE A 281 10.49 -19.93 -12.07
C PHE A 281 10.92 -18.92 -11.02
N ARG A 282 12.09 -18.26 -11.19
CA ARG A 282 12.54 -17.21 -10.27
C ARG A 282 11.61 -15.99 -10.28
N ARG A 283 10.95 -15.68 -11.41
CA ARG A 283 9.99 -14.57 -11.50
C ARG A 283 8.64 -14.94 -10.89
N LEU A 284 8.14 -16.15 -11.16
CA LEU A 284 6.89 -16.65 -10.56
C LEU A 284 7.02 -16.76 -9.03
N LYS A 285 8.10 -17.36 -8.53
CA LYS A 285 8.41 -17.42 -7.09
C LYS A 285 8.58 -16.04 -6.44
N ARG A 286 8.81 -14.97 -7.23
CA ARG A 286 8.93 -13.58 -6.76
C ARG A 286 7.58 -12.87 -6.64
N ILE A 287 6.71 -13.04 -7.62
CA ILE A 287 5.42 -12.33 -7.68
C ILE A 287 4.34 -13.12 -6.96
N LEU A 288 4.12 -14.38 -7.35
CA LEU A 288 2.89 -15.10 -7.05
C LEU A 288 2.55 -15.23 -5.56
N PRO A 289 3.48 -15.58 -4.65
CA PRO A 289 3.12 -15.85 -3.25
C PRO A 289 2.48 -14.64 -2.57
N MET A 290 3.13 -13.49 -2.67
CA MET A 290 2.64 -12.26 -2.06
C MET A 290 1.48 -11.65 -2.85
N PHE A 291 1.51 -11.72 -4.19
CA PHE A 291 0.39 -11.26 -5.01
C PHE A 291 -0.91 -11.97 -4.65
N TYR A 292 -0.91 -13.31 -4.64
CA TYR A 292 -2.11 -14.09 -4.33
C TYR A 292 -2.58 -13.89 -2.89
N LEU A 293 -1.67 -13.78 -1.93
CA LEU A 293 -2.04 -13.48 -0.55
C LEU A 293 -2.79 -12.15 -0.46
N VAL A 294 -2.20 -11.07 -1.00
CA VAL A 294 -2.79 -9.73 -0.84
C VAL A 294 -4.07 -9.62 -1.67
N VAL A 295 -4.10 -10.10 -2.91
CA VAL A 295 -5.34 -10.10 -3.74
C VAL A 295 -6.46 -10.88 -3.07
N THR A 296 -6.16 -12.07 -2.52
CA THR A 296 -7.16 -12.85 -1.77
C THR A 296 -7.65 -12.06 -0.57
N ALA A 297 -6.76 -11.49 0.23
CA ALA A 297 -7.15 -10.65 1.36
C ALA A 297 -7.91 -9.38 0.94
N SER A 298 -7.64 -8.82 -0.24
CA SER A 298 -8.35 -7.65 -0.77
C SER A 298 -9.78 -7.99 -1.19
N TYR A 299 -9.98 -9.04 -1.99
CA TYR A 299 -11.26 -9.30 -2.65
C TYR A 299 -12.15 -10.33 -1.94
N LEU A 300 -11.58 -11.31 -1.22
CA LEU A 300 -12.35 -12.39 -0.60
C LEU A 300 -13.40 -11.84 0.39
N PHE A 301 -13.06 -10.78 1.11
CA PHE A 301 -13.97 -10.15 2.07
C PHE A 301 -14.94 -9.13 1.46
N GLN A 302 -14.76 -8.76 0.19
CA GLN A 302 -15.62 -7.78 -0.50
C GLN A 302 -16.75 -8.44 -1.31
N GLY A 303 -16.73 -9.77 -1.48
CA GLY A 303 -17.75 -10.50 -2.25
C GLY A 303 -17.68 -10.30 -3.77
N ASN A 304 -16.67 -9.61 -4.29
CA ASN A 304 -16.50 -9.35 -5.72
C ASN A 304 -15.69 -10.44 -6.42
N VAL A 305 -16.34 -11.58 -6.69
CA VAL A 305 -15.71 -12.78 -7.26
C VAL A 305 -15.22 -12.56 -8.70
N ALA A 306 -15.95 -11.79 -9.51
CA ALA A 306 -15.58 -11.55 -10.90
C ALA A 306 -14.25 -10.79 -11.02
N ASP A 307 -14.11 -9.69 -10.28
CA ASP A 307 -12.86 -8.91 -10.28
C ASP A 307 -11.72 -9.69 -9.63
N PHE A 308 -11.99 -10.49 -8.61
CA PHE A 308 -11.02 -11.41 -8.03
C PHE A 308 -10.45 -12.37 -9.08
N VAL A 309 -11.33 -13.10 -9.79
CA VAL A 309 -10.93 -14.09 -10.81
C VAL A 309 -10.14 -13.43 -11.94
N ARG A 310 -10.59 -12.28 -12.45
CA ARG A 310 -9.87 -11.56 -13.51
C ARG A 310 -8.51 -11.05 -13.01
N THR A 311 -8.40 -10.65 -11.76
CA THR A 311 -7.13 -10.16 -11.17
C THR A 311 -6.13 -11.30 -10.97
N ILE A 312 -6.53 -12.44 -10.40
CA ILE A 312 -5.61 -13.59 -10.18
C ILE A 312 -5.10 -14.23 -11.47
N LEU A 313 -5.89 -14.12 -12.55
CA LEU A 313 -5.53 -14.57 -13.90
C LEU A 313 -4.71 -13.54 -14.68
N PHE A 314 -4.37 -12.38 -14.10
CA PHE A 314 -3.68 -11.28 -14.78
C PHE A 314 -4.43 -10.81 -16.04
N LEU A 315 -5.76 -10.80 -16.00
CA LEU A 315 -6.61 -10.25 -17.07
C LEU A 315 -6.97 -8.78 -16.80
N GLN A 316 -6.99 -8.39 -15.52
CA GLN A 316 -7.40 -7.08 -15.04
C GLN A 316 -6.50 -6.62 -13.89
N GLY A 317 -6.23 -5.31 -13.82
CA GLY A 317 -5.44 -4.72 -12.74
C GLY A 317 -6.02 -3.41 -12.21
N ASN A 318 -7.09 -3.46 -11.41
CA ASN A 318 -7.67 -2.25 -10.80
C ASN A 318 -6.74 -1.65 -9.73
N GLY A 319 -6.89 -0.35 -9.43
CA GLY A 319 -6.14 0.30 -8.34
C GLY A 319 -4.62 0.15 -8.47
N ILE A 320 -3.96 -0.53 -7.53
CA ILE A 320 -2.50 -0.74 -7.55
C ILE A 320 -2.06 -1.92 -8.44
N TRP A 321 -2.99 -2.78 -8.85
CA TRP A 321 -2.69 -4.05 -9.52
C TRP A 321 -2.18 -3.89 -10.96
N TRP A 322 -2.50 -2.76 -11.62
CA TRP A 322 -2.08 -2.52 -13.00
C TRP A 322 -0.55 -2.56 -13.14
N THR A 323 0.22 -2.14 -12.14
CA THR A 323 1.69 -2.16 -12.23
C THR A 323 2.23 -3.58 -12.24
N ILE A 324 1.65 -4.47 -11.44
CA ILE A 324 1.98 -5.90 -11.39
C ILE A 324 1.66 -6.56 -12.72
N LEU A 325 0.52 -6.21 -13.29
CA LEU A 325 0.12 -6.67 -14.62
C LEU A 325 1.19 -6.33 -15.67
N GLN A 326 1.64 -5.06 -15.70
CA GLN A 326 2.70 -4.61 -16.60
C GLN A 326 4.02 -5.37 -16.38
N GLU A 327 4.40 -5.64 -15.12
CA GLU A 327 5.60 -6.42 -14.81
C GLU A 327 5.51 -7.87 -15.31
N VAL A 328 4.40 -8.56 -15.11
CA VAL A 328 4.21 -9.96 -15.54
C VAL A 328 4.29 -10.07 -17.06
N TYR A 329 3.67 -9.14 -17.79
CA TYR A 329 3.82 -9.08 -19.24
C TYR A 329 5.26 -8.83 -19.66
N PHE A 330 5.96 -7.87 -19.04
CA PHE A 330 7.36 -7.63 -19.36
C PHE A 330 8.26 -8.85 -19.08
N TYR A 331 8.03 -9.56 -17.96
CA TYR A 331 8.79 -10.78 -17.63
C TYR A 331 8.60 -11.87 -18.68
N THR A 332 7.41 -11.93 -19.27
CA THR A 332 7.09 -12.87 -20.35
C THR A 332 7.75 -12.48 -21.67
N LEU A 333 7.77 -11.18 -21.98
CA LEU A 333 8.36 -10.64 -23.21
C LEU A 333 9.89 -10.55 -23.18
N LEU A 334 10.52 -10.44 -22.00
CA LEU A 334 11.96 -10.20 -21.90
C LEU A 334 12.81 -11.25 -22.63
N PRO A 335 12.63 -12.57 -22.44
CA PRO A 335 13.43 -13.57 -23.18
C PRO A 335 13.28 -13.43 -24.70
N LEU A 336 12.11 -13.02 -25.20
CA LEU A 336 11.87 -12.77 -26.63
C LEU A 336 12.68 -11.57 -27.13
N PHE A 337 12.70 -10.47 -26.37
CA PHE A 337 13.57 -9.32 -26.68
C PHE A 337 15.05 -9.72 -26.66
N MET A 338 15.49 -10.47 -25.64
CA MET A 338 16.88 -10.93 -25.57
C MET A 338 17.24 -11.86 -26.74
N PHE A 339 16.30 -12.72 -27.17
CA PHE A 339 16.49 -13.65 -28.28
C PHE A 339 16.58 -12.90 -29.61
N ALA A 340 15.65 -11.98 -29.87
CA ALA A 340 15.67 -11.13 -31.06
C ALA A 340 16.95 -10.28 -31.13
N GLY A 341 17.34 -9.65 -30.02
CA GLY A 341 18.57 -8.86 -29.96
C GLY A 341 19.82 -9.70 -30.22
N TYR A 342 19.88 -10.91 -29.67
CA TYR A 342 20.99 -11.84 -29.92
C TYR A 342 21.04 -12.31 -31.39
N PHE A 343 19.91 -12.69 -31.97
CA PHE A 343 19.86 -13.24 -33.33
C PHE A 343 20.17 -12.18 -34.39
N VAL A 344 19.58 -10.99 -34.26
CA VAL A 344 19.74 -9.89 -35.23
C VAL A 344 21.14 -9.28 -35.15
N PHE A 345 21.62 -8.97 -33.95
CA PHE A 345 22.88 -8.24 -33.77
C PHE A 345 24.08 -9.14 -33.45
N ARG A 346 23.89 -10.47 -33.41
CA ARG A 346 24.93 -11.48 -33.17
C ARG A 346 25.82 -11.17 -31.95
N GLY A 347 25.20 -10.62 -30.90
CA GLY A 347 25.90 -10.23 -29.67
C GLY A 347 26.53 -8.83 -29.66
N ASN A 348 26.41 -8.05 -30.75
CA ASN A 348 26.87 -6.66 -30.77
C ASN A 348 25.99 -5.78 -29.87
N ARG A 349 26.55 -5.40 -28.72
CA ARG A 349 25.84 -4.69 -27.65
C ARG A 349 25.42 -3.27 -28.04
N LEU A 350 26.22 -2.57 -28.85
CA LEU A 350 25.92 -1.19 -29.24
C LEU A 350 24.72 -1.13 -30.20
N TRP A 351 24.74 -1.93 -31.26
CA TRP A 351 23.64 -1.96 -32.22
C TRP A 351 22.35 -2.47 -31.59
N ALA A 352 22.43 -3.47 -30.71
CA ALA A 352 21.29 -3.88 -29.90
C ALA A 352 20.74 -2.74 -29.03
N ALA A 353 21.61 -1.98 -28.35
CA ALA A 353 21.20 -0.84 -27.53
C ALA A 353 20.49 0.25 -28.35
N LEU A 354 21.05 0.62 -29.51
CA LEU A 354 20.46 1.63 -30.40
C LEU A 354 19.11 1.17 -30.95
N PHE A 355 19.01 -0.09 -31.40
CA PHE A 355 17.76 -0.66 -31.86
C PHE A 355 16.68 -0.64 -30.78
N PHE A 356 16.99 -1.15 -29.58
CA PHE A 356 16.02 -1.15 -28.48
C PHE A 356 15.69 0.24 -27.96
N LEU A 357 16.59 1.22 -28.11
CA LEU A 357 16.30 2.62 -27.83
C LEU A 357 15.24 3.16 -28.82
N CYS A 358 15.40 2.90 -30.12
CA CYS A 358 14.40 3.27 -31.12
C CYS A 358 13.04 2.61 -30.83
N VAL A 359 13.03 1.32 -30.50
CA VAL A 359 11.81 0.58 -30.13
C VAL A 359 11.18 1.15 -28.86
N ALA A 360 11.98 1.48 -27.84
CA ALA A 360 11.50 2.08 -26.60
C ALA A 360 10.84 3.44 -26.86
N VAL A 361 11.47 4.31 -27.66
CA VAL A 361 10.92 5.61 -28.05
C VAL A 361 9.62 5.44 -28.85
N ALA A 362 9.57 4.50 -29.79
CA ALA A 362 8.37 4.26 -30.60
C ALA A 362 7.18 3.72 -29.78
N LEU A 363 7.42 2.82 -28.82
CA LEU A 363 6.40 2.31 -27.89
C LEU A 363 5.91 3.39 -26.91
N ASN A 364 6.85 4.16 -26.35
CA ASN A 364 6.55 5.22 -25.40
C ASN A 364 5.76 6.35 -26.07
N GLY A 365 6.20 6.80 -27.24
CA GLY A 365 5.51 7.79 -28.09
C GLY A 365 4.18 7.32 -28.68
N GLY A 366 3.83 6.03 -28.57
CA GLY A 366 2.56 5.49 -29.05
C GLY A 366 2.53 5.22 -30.56
N HIS A 367 3.67 5.27 -31.24
CA HIS A 367 3.82 4.89 -32.65
C HIS A 367 3.68 3.39 -32.86
N ILE A 368 4.09 2.58 -31.88
CA ILE A 368 3.84 1.14 -31.83
C ILE A 368 2.81 0.89 -30.72
N LYS A 369 1.67 0.32 -31.09
CA LYS A 369 0.61 -0.07 -30.16
C LYS A 369 0.62 -1.59 -29.99
N LEU A 370 0.90 -2.05 -28.77
CA LEU A 370 0.67 -3.43 -28.37
C LEU A 370 -0.81 -3.62 -28.00
N PHE A 371 -1.20 -4.87 -27.74
CA PHE A 371 -2.55 -5.16 -27.24
C PHE A 371 -2.81 -4.39 -25.93
N PRO A 372 -4.00 -3.82 -25.77
CA PRO A 372 -4.34 -3.10 -24.56
C PRO A 372 -4.59 -4.06 -23.40
N VAL A 373 -4.38 -3.58 -22.18
CA VAL A 373 -4.69 -4.30 -20.95
C VAL A 373 -5.65 -3.47 -20.12
N TYR A 374 -6.59 -4.13 -19.45
CA TYR A 374 -7.56 -3.44 -18.59
C TYR A 374 -6.97 -3.22 -17.20
N GLY A 375 -6.85 -1.96 -16.79
CA GLY A 375 -6.29 -1.61 -15.49
C GLY A 375 -6.65 -0.18 -15.10
N TYR A 376 -6.63 0.12 -13.80
CA TYR A 376 -7.05 1.45 -13.32
C TYR A 376 -8.44 1.86 -13.84
N ASP A 377 -9.37 0.89 -13.90
CA ASP A 377 -10.74 1.01 -14.41
C ASP A 377 -10.86 1.53 -15.86
N THR A 378 -9.77 1.47 -16.63
CA THR A 378 -9.70 1.91 -18.02
C THR A 378 -8.89 0.95 -18.89
N LEU A 379 -9.03 1.10 -20.20
CA LEU A 379 -8.19 0.38 -21.15
C LEU A 379 -6.87 1.12 -21.31
N MET A 380 -5.75 0.50 -20.91
CA MET A 380 -4.43 1.11 -20.94
C MET A 380 -3.48 0.38 -21.87
N LYS A 381 -2.48 1.11 -22.38
CA LYS A 381 -1.41 0.53 -23.18
C LYS A 381 -0.45 -0.30 -22.32
N LEU A 382 0.26 -1.21 -22.96
CA LEU A 382 1.37 -1.93 -22.32
C LEU A 382 2.62 -1.02 -22.28
N HIS A 383 3.14 -0.76 -21.09
CA HIS A 383 4.22 0.19 -20.83
C HIS A 383 5.62 -0.41 -21.03
N VAL A 384 5.77 -1.34 -21.99
CA VAL A 384 7.01 -2.08 -22.26
C VAL A 384 8.19 -1.16 -22.56
N GLY A 385 7.94 -0.04 -23.26
CA GLY A 385 8.98 0.93 -23.62
C GLY A 385 9.74 1.48 -22.41
N ILE A 386 9.09 1.61 -21.26
CA ILE A 386 9.71 2.06 -20.00
C ILE A 386 10.75 1.03 -19.51
N PHE A 387 10.40 -0.25 -19.52
CA PHE A 387 11.32 -1.33 -19.17
C PHE A 387 12.49 -1.41 -20.17
N LEU A 388 12.21 -1.20 -21.46
CA LEU A 388 13.25 -1.19 -22.49
C LEU A 388 14.28 -0.08 -22.27
N CYS A 389 13.90 1.10 -21.76
CA CYS A 389 14.87 2.14 -21.40
C CYS A 389 15.88 1.64 -20.35
N GLY A 390 15.42 0.90 -19.33
CA GLY A 390 16.29 0.23 -18.37
C GLY A 390 17.19 -0.84 -19.02
N MET A 391 16.63 -1.64 -19.91
CA MET A 391 17.39 -2.67 -20.66
C MET A 391 18.48 -2.05 -21.55
N VAL A 392 18.18 -0.96 -22.26
CA VAL A 392 19.13 -0.22 -23.09
C VAL A 392 20.32 0.25 -22.25
N MET A 393 20.07 0.78 -21.05
CA MET A 393 21.15 1.19 -20.14
C MET A 393 22.00 0.03 -19.65
N CYS A 394 21.44 -1.18 -19.56
CA CYS A 394 22.20 -2.39 -19.27
C CYS A 394 23.15 -2.77 -20.43
N TYR A 395 22.65 -2.72 -21.67
CA TYR A 395 23.50 -2.90 -22.86
C TYR A 395 24.62 -1.87 -22.93
N LEU A 396 24.30 -0.59 -22.73
CA LEU A 396 25.29 0.49 -22.72
C LEU A 396 26.33 0.27 -21.60
N TYR A 397 25.92 -0.07 -20.39
CA TYR A 397 26.83 -0.39 -19.29
C TYR A 397 27.86 -1.47 -19.69
N HIS A 398 27.41 -2.59 -20.25
CA HIS A 398 28.30 -3.68 -20.66
C HIS A 398 29.11 -3.37 -21.93
N TYR A 399 28.59 -2.55 -22.85
CA TYR A 399 29.33 -2.07 -24.01
C TYR A 399 30.49 -1.16 -23.58
N LEU A 400 30.23 -0.20 -22.69
CA LEU A 400 31.22 0.73 -22.17
C LEU A 400 32.32 0.01 -21.39
N ALA A 401 31.97 -1.05 -20.65
CA ALA A 401 32.93 -1.91 -19.99
C ALA A 401 33.84 -2.67 -20.99
N SER A 402 33.31 -3.08 -22.16
CA SER A 402 34.11 -3.78 -23.19
C SER A 402 35.05 -2.88 -23.99
N VAL A 403 34.71 -1.60 -24.20
CA VAL A 403 35.49 -0.68 -25.06
C VAL A 403 36.59 0.08 -24.27
N GLY A 404 36.86 -0.29 -23.02
CA GLY A 404 37.96 0.31 -22.25
C GLY A 404 37.75 1.79 -21.88
N LYS A 405 36.51 2.31 -21.98
CA LYS A 405 36.13 3.66 -21.50
C LYS A 405 35.59 3.75 -20.06
N PRO A 406 35.69 2.75 -19.14
CA PRO A 406 35.05 2.87 -17.84
C PRO A 406 35.69 3.96 -16.98
N ALA A 407 36.98 4.27 -17.14
CA ALA A 407 37.68 5.26 -16.31
C ALA A 407 37.16 6.69 -16.51
N LEU A 408 36.97 7.13 -17.77
CA LEU A 408 36.45 8.48 -18.07
C LEU A 408 35.01 8.64 -17.61
N LEU A 409 34.15 7.66 -17.93
CA LEU A 409 32.75 7.71 -17.53
C LEU A 409 32.56 7.55 -16.03
N GLN A 410 33.39 6.75 -15.37
CA GLN A 410 33.43 6.70 -13.92
C GLN A 410 33.86 8.05 -13.33
N LYS A 411 34.87 8.73 -13.91
CA LYS A 411 35.27 10.08 -13.48
C LYS A 411 34.12 11.09 -13.61
N ILE A 412 33.36 11.02 -14.71
CA ILE A 412 32.15 11.84 -14.91
C ILE A 412 31.07 11.48 -13.88
N ALA A 413 30.82 10.19 -13.64
CA ALA A 413 29.83 9.72 -12.67
C ALA A 413 30.24 9.96 -11.20
N ASP A 414 31.54 10.09 -10.92
CA ASP A 414 32.05 10.46 -9.60
C ASP A 414 31.89 11.97 -9.33
N ASN A 415 31.62 12.80 -10.35
CA ASN A 415 31.29 14.22 -10.19
C ASN A 415 29.90 14.40 -9.57
N HIS A 416 29.85 15.10 -8.43
CA HIS A 416 28.61 15.37 -7.70
C HIS A 416 27.59 16.17 -8.50
N LEU A 417 28.04 17.14 -9.31
CA LEU A 417 27.15 17.97 -10.14
C LEU A 417 26.39 17.12 -11.16
N VAL A 418 27.06 16.17 -11.80
CA VAL A 418 26.43 15.24 -12.75
C VAL A 418 25.33 14.44 -12.07
N GLY A 419 25.61 13.94 -10.86
CA GLY A 419 24.62 13.24 -10.06
C GLY A 419 23.41 14.10 -9.73
N ILE A 420 23.63 15.35 -9.29
CA ILE A 420 22.55 16.29 -8.98
C ILE A 420 21.72 16.54 -10.23
N VAL A 421 22.34 16.91 -11.36
CA VAL A 421 21.63 17.17 -12.62
C VAL A 421 20.77 15.97 -13.06
N LEU A 422 21.29 14.75 -12.96
CA LEU A 422 20.53 13.55 -13.29
C LEU A 422 19.41 13.26 -12.28
N LEU A 423 19.60 13.56 -11.00
CA LEU A 423 18.55 13.46 -9.98
C LEU A 423 17.45 14.50 -10.21
N THR A 424 17.79 15.76 -10.52
CA THR A 424 16.81 16.79 -10.88
C THR A 424 16.10 16.44 -12.17
N GLY A 425 16.82 15.89 -13.15
CA GLY A 425 16.23 15.32 -14.37
C GLY A 425 15.25 14.19 -14.03
N PHE A 426 15.64 13.23 -13.20
CA PHE A 426 14.74 12.16 -12.75
C PHE A 426 13.47 12.73 -12.10
N LEU A 427 13.60 13.54 -11.05
CA LEU A 427 12.45 14.04 -10.28
C LEU A 427 11.61 15.06 -11.05
N GLY A 428 12.25 15.91 -11.86
CA GLY A 428 11.65 17.00 -12.61
C GLY A 428 11.11 16.59 -13.99
N SER A 429 11.53 15.43 -14.53
CA SER A 429 11.18 15.02 -15.90
C SER A 429 9.68 14.86 -16.12
N GLN A 430 8.92 14.46 -15.10
CA GLN A 430 7.46 14.41 -15.18
C GLN A 430 6.83 15.79 -15.38
N TYR A 431 7.32 16.82 -14.68
CA TYR A 431 6.80 18.18 -14.76
C TYR A 431 7.21 18.83 -16.08
N LEU A 432 8.46 18.61 -16.50
CA LEU A 432 8.96 19.06 -17.80
C LEU A 432 8.15 18.43 -18.93
N HIS A 433 7.88 17.13 -18.85
CA HIS A 433 7.05 16.44 -19.82
C HIS A 433 5.62 17.00 -19.85
N HIS A 434 5.00 17.17 -18.68
CA HIS A 434 3.66 17.76 -18.58
C HIS A 434 3.61 19.14 -19.23
N TYR A 435 4.56 20.03 -18.88
CA TYR A 435 4.63 21.38 -19.44
C TYR A 435 4.82 21.38 -20.96
N LEU A 436 5.75 20.56 -21.47
CA LEU A 436 6.05 20.49 -22.90
C LEU A 436 4.90 19.88 -23.71
N VAL A 437 4.27 18.80 -23.25
CA VAL A 437 3.27 18.07 -24.04
C VAL A 437 1.88 18.66 -23.89
N VAL A 438 1.44 18.97 -22.67
CA VAL A 438 0.11 19.56 -22.42
C VAL A 438 0.07 21.01 -22.89
N GLY A 439 1.16 21.76 -22.70
CA GLY A 439 1.28 23.14 -23.19
C GLY A 439 1.23 23.27 -24.72
N LEU A 440 1.68 22.25 -25.47
CA LEU A 440 1.72 22.28 -26.94
C LEU A 440 0.48 21.67 -27.60
N THR A 441 -0.16 20.66 -27.01
CA THR A 441 -1.17 19.85 -27.71
C THR A 441 -2.62 20.14 -27.32
N ARG A 442 -2.89 20.97 -26.29
CA ARG A 442 -4.24 21.26 -25.73
C ARG A 442 -5.11 20.03 -25.40
N HIS A 443 -4.59 18.80 -25.52
CA HIS A 443 -5.29 17.60 -25.14
C HIS A 443 -5.34 17.48 -23.62
N GLN A 444 -6.55 17.64 -23.05
CA GLN A 444 -6.90 17.35 -21.67
C GLN A 444 -6.98 15.83 -21.39
N ASP A 445 -6.23 15.00 -22.11
CA ASP A 445 -6.11 13.62 -21.72
C ASP A 445 -5.38 13.61 -20.37
N SER A 446 -6.04 13.04 -19.36
CA SER A 446 -5.58 12.84 -17.99
C SER A 446 -4.38 11.89 -17.92
N GLY A 447 -3.35 12.19 -18.71
CA GLY A 447 -2.24 11.34 -19.14
C GLY A 447 -1.11 11.26 -18.13
N TRP A 448 -1.42 11.32 -16.83
CA TRP A 448 -0.47 11.50 -15.72
C TRP A 448 0.59 10.37 -15.60
N VAL A 449 0.52 9.32 -16.43
CA VAL A 449 1.48 8.20 -16.52
C VAL A 449 1.98 7.91 -17.97
N TYR A 450 1.39 8.51 -19.02
CA TYR A 450 1.15 7.75 -20.26
C TYR A 450 2.11 7.97 -21.44
N HIS A 451 3.17 8.74 -21.34
CA HIS A 451 4.08 8.91 -22.49
C HIS A 451 5.38 8.13 -22.38
N GLY A 452 5.77 7.64 -21.21
CA GLY A 452 6.99 6.83 -21.03
C GLY A 452 8.32 7.50 -21.44
N ASN A 453 8.32 8.61 -22.19
CA ASN A 453 9.51 9.24 -22.75
C ASN A 453 10.47 9.76 -21.69
N TYR A 454 9.94 10.20 -20.54
CA TYR A 454 10.75 10.62 -19.41
C TYR A 454 11.49 9.47 -18.71
N SER A 455 11.14 8.20 -19.00
CA SER A 455 11.83 7.03 -18.47
C SER A 455 13.31 6.95 -18.87
N VAL A 456 13.71 7.64 -19.94
CA VAL A 456 15.12 7.77 -20.35
C VAL A 456 15.94 8.46 -19.26
N PHE A 457 15.43 9.53 -18.63
CA PHE A 457 16.14 10.22 -17.54
C PHE A 457 16.32 9.31 -16.33
N VAL A 458 15.28 8.52 -16.00
CA VAL A 458 15.31 7.56 -14.90
C VAL A 458 16.32 6.44 -15.18
N ALA A 459 16.32 5.92 -16.42
CA ALA A 459 17.26 4.91 -16.85
C ALA A 459 18.71 5.43 -16.87
N LEU A 460 18.94 6.68 -17.32
CA LEU A 460 20.24 7.34 -17.26
C LEU A 460 20.72 7.50 -15.81
N PHE A 461 19.82 7.84 -14.89
CA PHE A 461 20.16 7.91 -13.46
C PHE A 461 20.57 6.53 -12.91
N ILE A 462 19.90 5.45 -13.30
CA ILE A 462 20.29 4.07 -12.95
C ILE A 462 21.69 3.72 -13.50
N LEU A 463 21.99 4.09 -14.76
CA LEU A 463 23.32 3.89 -15.34
C LEU A 463 24.39 4.67 -14.55
N PHE A 464 24.12 5.93 -14.24
CA PHE A 464 24.99 6.77 -13.42
C PHE A 464 25.26 6.13 -12.05
N LEU A 465 24.24 5.67 -11.34
CA LEU A 465 24.38 5.00 -10.04
C LEU A 465 25.18 3.71 -10.11
N THR A 466 25.18 3.05 -11.26
CA THR A 466 25.95 1.81 -11.49
C THR A 466 27.42 2.10 -11.81
N LEU A 467 27.71 3.21 -12.50
CA LEU A 467 29.07 3.61 -12.85
C LEU A 467 29.81 4.31 -11.71
N SER A 468 29.08 5.05 -10.88
CA SER A 468 29.64 5.90 -9.83
C SER A 468 30.11 5.09 -8.60
N LYS A 469 31.30 5.41 -8.07
CA LYS A 469 31.85 4.76 -6.87
C LYS A 469 32.07 5.72 -5.71
N LYS A 470 32.33 7.00 -5.97
CA LYS A 470 32.72 8.00 -4.96
C LYS A 470 31.65 9.07 -4.69
N ASN A 471 30.51 9.03 -5.38
CA ASN A 471 29.52 10.10 -5.34
C ASN A 471 28.66 10.10 -4.04
N ILE A 472 28.29 11.30 -3.57
CA ILE A 472 27.43 11.50 -2.41
C ILE A 472 26.04 10.89 -2.58
N LEU A 473 25.45 10.94 -3.78
CA LEU A 473 24.13 10.35 -4.04
C LEU A 473 24.16 8.82 -3.90
N VAL A 474 25.25 8.19 -4.36
CA VAL A 474 25.46 6.75 -4.16
C VAL A 474 25.55 6.42 -2.68
N ARG A 475 26.23 7.27 -1.87
CA ARG A 475 26.30 7.09 -0.41
C ARG A 475 24.94 7.27 0.25
N LEU A 476 24.19 8.31 -0.12
CA LEU A 476 22.85 8.59 0.40
C LEU A 476 21.86 7.46 0.08
N LEU A 477 21.82 6.98 -1.16
CA LEU A 477 20.99 5.84 -1.54
C LEU A 477 21.49 4.54 -0.88
N SER A 478 22.78 4.42 -0.59
CA SER A 478 23.31 3.26 0.14
C SER A 478 23.08 3.31 1.65
N LEU A 479 22.39 4.33 2.17
CA LEU A 479 22.02 4.42 3.58
C LEU A 479 21.09 3.26 3.98
N PHE A 480 21.26 2.82 5.22
CA PHE A 480 20.55 1.66 5.74
C PHE A 480 19.02 1.78 5.65
N PRO A 481 18.36 2.90 6.02
CA PRO A 481 16.90 3.00 5.97
C PRO A 481 16.32 2.84 4.56
N LEU A 482 16.91 3.48 3.56
CA LEU A 482 16.45 3.37 2.17
C LEU A 482 16.65 1.95 1.62
N ARG A 483 17.80 1.33 1.91
CA ARG A 483 18.04 -0.06 1.53
C ARG A 483 17.09 -1.02 2.23
N ALA A 484 16.75 -0.78 3.49
CA ALA A 484 15.81 -1.61 4.24
C ALA A 484 14.46 -1.68 3.52
N ILE A 485 13.92 -0.51 3.13
CA ILE A 485 12.69 -0.41 2.35
C ILE A 485 12.87 -1.08 0.97
N GLY A 486 13.99 -0.83 0.30
CA GLY A 486 14.28 -1.37 -1.03
C GLY A 486 14.34 -2.90 -1.08
N VAL A 487 14.88 -3.56 -0.05
CA VAL A 487 14.95 -5.03 0.03
C VAL A 487 13.57 -5.66 0.06
N VAL A 488 12.65 -5.05 0.83
CA VAL A 488 11.25 -5.48 0.94
C VAL A 488 10.34 -4.74 -0.05
N GLY A 489 10.90 -4.06 -1.05
CA GLY A 489 10.18 -3.08 -1.88
C GLY A 489 8.97 -3.64 -2.61
N TYR A 490 8.97 -4.94 -2.94
CA TYR A 490 7.81 -5.61 -3.55
C TYR A 490 6.64 -5.72 -2.55
N SER A 491 6.91 -6.30 -1.38
CA SER A 491 5.93 -6.37 -0.29
C SER A 491 5.48 -4.98 0.16
N PHE A 492 6.39 -4.00 0.21
CA PHE A 492 6.07 -2.59 0.51
C PHE A 492 5.11 -2.00 -0.50
N TYR A 493 5.37 -2.19 -1.80
CA TYR A 493 4.47 -1.74 -2.84
C TYR A 493 3.09 -2.41 -2.77
N LEU A 494 2.98 -3.68 -2.39
CA LEU A 494 1.64 -4.30 -2.26
C LEU A 494 0.89 -3.84 -1.01
N LEU A 495 1.61 -3.54 0.07
CA LEU A 495 1.01 -3.27 1.38
C LEU A 495 0.86 -1.78 1.70
N HIS A 496 1.41 -0.87 0.89
CA HIS A 496 1.42 0.57 1.20
C HIS A 496 0.02 1.17 1.39
N VAL A 497 -0.99 0.73 0.62
CA VAL A 497 -2.37 1.21 0.79
C VAL A 497 -2.91 0.81 2.17
N TYR A 498 -2.62 -0.41 2.62
CA TYR A 498 -3.03 -0.88 3.95
C TYR A 498 -2.26 -0.16 5.05
N GLY A 499 -0.94 0.00 4.91
CA GLY A 499 -0.15 0.76 5.88
C GLY A 499 -0.55 2.22 5.96
N MET A 500 -0.91 2.85 4.83
CA MET A 500 -1.47 4.20 4.77
C MET A 500 -2.82 4.28 5.48
N LYS A 501 -3.78 3.41 5.16
CA LYS A 501 -5.10 3.40 5.81
C LYS A 501 -4.96 3.19 7.32
N SER A 502 -4.12 2.26 7.74
CA SER A 502 -3.81 2.03 9.16
C SER A 502 -3.19 3.26 9.81
N ALA A 503 -2.28 3.96 9.13
CA ALA A 503 -1.68 5.19 9.64
C ALA A 503 -2.70 6.31 9.80
N ILE A 504 -3.60 6.49 8.83
CA ILE A 504 -4.68 7.49 8.91
C ILE A 504 -5.57 7.19 10.13
N ILE A 505 -5.97 5.92 10.32
CA ILE A 505 -6.76 5.51 11.48
C ILE A 505 -6.02 5.79 12.79
N VAL A 506 -4.76 5.37 12.90
CA VAL A 506 -3.93 5.57 14.10
C VAL A 506 -3.74 7.06 14.39
N CYS A 507 -3.40 7.86 13.38
CA CYS A 507 -3.17 9.29 13.55
C CYS A 507 -4.46 10.03 13.92
N ASN A 508 -5.57 9.78 13.23
CA ASN A 508 -6.83 10.46 13.51
C ASN A 508 -7.39 10.10 14.89
N HIS A 509 -7.25 8.83 15.30
CA HIS A 509 -7.79 8.34 16.57
C HIS A 509 -6.95 8.75 17.79
N TYR A 510 -5.62 8.68 17.68
CA TYR A 510 -4.74 8.92 18.84
C TYR A 510 -4.05 10.30 18.85
N LEU A 511 -3.90 10.96 17.70
CA LEU A 511 -3.20 12.25 17.56
C LEU A 511 -4.14 13.42 17.20
N GLY A 512 -5.41 13.13 16.92
CA GLY A 512 -6.45 14.12 16.59
C GLY A 512 -6.67 14.31 15.08
N ILE A 513 -7.82 14.92 14.76
CA ILE A 513 -8.45 15.00 13.42
C ILE A 513 -7.62 15.75 12.35
N ASN A 514 -6.53 16.43 12.73
CA ASN A 514 -5.71 17.24 11.81
C ASN A 514 -4.21 16.89 11.85
N SER A 515 -3.88 15.59 11.96
CA SER A 515 -2.47 15.17 11.91
C SER A 515 -1.81 15.65 10.62
N PRO A 516 -0.66 16.38 10.68
CA PRO A 516 0.03 16.84 9.48
C PRO A 516 0.37 15.66 8.55
N LYS A 517 0.24 15.85 7.23
CA LYS A 517 0.50 14.78 6.25
C LYS A 517 1.89 14.15 6.36
N ILE A 518 2.89 14.91 6.82
CA ILE A 518 4.23 14.38 7.14
C ILE A 518 4.18 13.34 8.27
N VAL A 519 3.38 13.55 9.31
CA VAL A 519 3.21 12.60 10.41
C VAL A 519 2.56 11.33 9.90
N ILE A 520 1.48 11.46 9.13
CA ILE A 520 0.81 10.32 8.48
C ILE A 520 1.79 9.57 7.57
N PHE A 521 2.61 10.28 6.79
CA PHE A 521 3.63 9.69 5.92
C PHE A 521 4.69 8.90 6.70
N LEU A 522 5.20 9.44 7.81
CA LEU A 522 6.19 8.75 8.65
C LEU A 522 5.59 7.51 9.32
N VAL A 523 4.37 7.62 9.88
CA VAL A 523 3.67 6.49 10.49
C VAL A 523 3.32 5.43 9.43
N ALA A 524 2.82 5.82 8.27
CA ALA A 524 2.52 4.91 7.16
C ALA A 524 3.77 4.21 6.65
N THR A 525 4.90 4.92 6.54
CA THR A 525 6.18 4.33 6.16
C THR A 525 6.59 3.25 7.14
N LEU A 526 6.50 3.54 8.45
CA LEU A 526 6.84 2.60 9.50
C LEU A 526 5.93 1.38 9.49
N LEU A 527 4.60 1.58 9.49
CA LEU A 527 3.62 0.49 9.49
C LEU A 527 3.76 -0.38 8.24
N THR A 528 3.86 0.24 7.06
CA THR A 528 4.07 -0.49 5.80
C THR A 528 5.36 -1.29 5.85
N TYR A 529 6.47 -0.70 6.32
CA TYR A 529 7.74 -1.40 6.42
C TYR A 529 7.66 -2.59 7.37
N LEU A 530 7.03 -2.46 8.53
CA LEU A 530 6.86 -3.55 9.49
C LEU A 530 6.05 -4.71 8.90
N MET A 531 4.90 -4.40 8.27
CA MET A 531 4.08 -5.41 7.57
C MET A 531 4.87 -6.08 6.45
N SER A 532 5.64 -5.31 5.69
CA SER A 532 6.47 -5.79 4.57
C SER A 532 7.63 -6.65 5.06
N ALA A 533 8.25 -6.31 6.19
CA ALA A 533 9.34 -7.07 6.77
C ALA A 533 8.88 -8.47 7.22
N VAL A 534 7.69 -8.55 7.83
CA VAL A 534 7.06 -9.82 8.22
C VAL A 534 6.71 -10.65 7.01
N THR A 535 5.95 -10.10 6.08
CA THR A 535 5.49 -10.82 4.88
C THR A 535 6.65 -11.22 3.96
N TYR A 536 7.65 -10.36 3.80
CA TYR A 536 8.89 -10.71 3.10
C TYR A 536 9.56 -11.94 3.73
N THR A 537 9.67 -11.99 5.05
CA THR A 537 10.41 -13.04 5.77
C THR A 537 9.71 -14.40 5.67
N TYR A 538 8.39 -14.43 5.85
CA TYR A 538 7.63 -15.67 6.00
C TYR A 538 6.88 -16.11 4.75
N ILE A 539 6.63 -15.20 3.80
CA ILE A 539 5.82 -15.49 2.61
C ILE A 539 6.66 -15.36 1.36
N GLU A 540 7.43 -14.28 1.21
CA GLU A 540 8.19 -14.03 -0.01
C GLU A 540 9.49 -14.86 -0.05
N ARG A 541 10.30 -14.75 1.00
CA ARG A 541 11.66 -15.30 1.06
C ARG A 541 11.77 -16.83 1.00
N PRO A 542 10.87 -17.62 1.61
CA PRO A 542 10.96 -19.09 1.55
C PRO A 542 10.92 -19.64 0.13
N PHE A 543 10.36 -18.90 -0.83
CA PHE A 543 10.32 -19.29 -2.23
C PHE A 543 11.64 -18.95 -2.98
N PHE A 544 12.51 -18.09 -2.44
CA PHE A 544 13.79 -17.73 -3.09
C PHE A 544 14.97 -18.62 -2.71
N TYR A 545 15.07 -19.01 -1.45
CA TYR A 545 16.31 -19.58 -0.87
C TYR A 545 16.24 -21.07 -0.55
N ARG A 546 15.14 -21.75 -0.91
CA ARG A 546 14.93 -23.16 -0.57
C ARG A 546 15.96 -24.12 -1.19
N ASP A 547 16.69 -23.69 -2.21
CA ASP A 547 17.59 -24.56 -2.98
C ASP A 547 19.10 -24.30 -2.74
N ALA A 548 19.51 -23.37 -1.87
CA ALA A 548 20.93 -23.00 -1.73
C ALA A 548 21.52 -22.95 -0.30
N ASP A 549 20.70 -22.91 0.76
CA ASP A 549 21.19 -22.68 2.14
C ASP A 549 20.58 -23.65 3.18
N ILE A 550 20.21 -24.88 2.79
CA ILE A 550 20.06 -25.94 3.80
C ILE A 550 21.47 -26.51 4.00
N PRO A 551 22.16 -26.23 5.12
CA PRO A 551 23.34 -27.01 5.46
C PRO A 551 22.88 -28.45 5.58
N ASP A 552 23.41 -29.29 4.71
CA ASP A 552 23.13 -30.72 4.65
C ASP A 552 23.43 -31.30 6.04
N SER A 553 22.40 -31.58 6.84
CA SER A 553 22.56 -32.08 8.21
C SER A 553 23.10 -33.52 8.25
N ARG A 554 23.53 -34.06 7.11
CA ARG A 554 24.04 -35.41 6.91
C ARG A 554 25.57 -35.51 6.81
N THR A 555 26.32 -34.40 6.83
CA THR A 555 27.79 -34.43 6.75
C THR A 555 28.52 -34.16 8.07
N ALA A 556 27.82 -34.06 9.20
CA ALA A 556 28.43 -33.76 10.51
C ALA A 556 28.80 -35.00 11.35
N THR A 557 28.81 -36.23 10.81
CA THR A 557 28.96 -37.44 11.64
C THR A 557 30.04 -38.45 11.21
N THR A 558 30.96 -38.13 10.29
CA THR A 558 31.98 -39.11 9.85
C THR A 558 33.43 -38.60 9.83
N CYS A 559 33.80 -37.69 10.72
CA CYS A 559 35.22 -37.37 10.95
C CYS A 559 35.55 -37.37 12.45
N SER A 560 35.59 -38.56 13.06
CA SER A 560 36.47 -38.83 14.21
C SER A 560 36.56 -40.35 14.43
N CYS A 561 37.58 -40.99 13.85
CA CYS A 561 38.27 -42.17 14.38
C CYS A 561 39.26 -42.69 13.32
N SER A 562 40.51 -42.25 13.41
CA SER A 562 41.69 -43.10 13.18
C SER A 562 42.94 -42.32 13.54
N SER A 563 43.33 -42.46 14.80
CA SER A 563 44.71 -42.33 15.25
C SER A 563 45.50 -43.55 14.74
N GLY A 564 46.58 -43.27 14.02
CA GLY A 564 47.69 -44.17 13.71
C GLY A 564 48.92 -43.31 13.52
#